data_AF-A0A250IWD8-F1
#
_entry.id   AF-A0A250IWD8-F1
#
_cell.length_a   1.000
_cell.length_b   1.000
_cell.length_c   1.000
_cell.angle_alpha   90.00
_cell.angle_beta   90.00
_cell.angle_gamma   90.00
#
_symmetry.space_group_name_H-M   'P 1'
#
loop_
_entity.id
_entity.type
_entity.pdbx_description
1 polymer ?
#
loop_
_entity_poly.entity_id
_entity_poly.type
_entity_poly.pdbx_seq_one_letter_code
_entity_poly.pdbx_strand_id
1 'polypeptide(L)'
;MSRSRSKQMEFVHEFEGAQVLDGLLEFAGVPHDSLTVLAHMRQAHAEGRPSSEVIPSLFEREPRFESPELARRFFQNLLGLWDLVQEGKQVRLEDGPRPPRPKKQKEEPPAVFAPGEPDTAFVEAAWRYLEDDEKARTRLHDSFENRQDALLGELDAAGLTDEGYAVARHLLFELHAMLELGWPRGVAGVPPEALRGSGTELPPVPTALAAYADEALFEAEHDEEHPLAPEELTRVRSLVKSGLAALWGARKGK
;
A
#
# COMPACT_ATOMS: atom_id res chain seq x y z
N MET A 1 12.43 -16.71 -16.57
CA MET A 1 12.54 -17.80 -15.58
C MET A 1 11.64 -17.46 -14.40
N SER A 2 10.66 -18.30 -14.10
CA SER A 2 9.68 -18.08 -13.02
C SER A 2 10.33 -18.02 -11.63
N ARG A 3 10.00 -16.99 -10.86
CA ARG A 3 10.17 -16.96 -9.39
C ARG A 3 8.86 -16.54 -8.73
N SER A 4 7.93 -17.50 -8.69
CA SER A 4 6.93 -17.57 -7.62
C SER A 4 7.50 -18.47 -6.52
N ARG A 5 7.71 -17.91 -5.33
CA ARG A 5 8.01 -18.50 -4.00
C ARG A 5 8.98 -17.52 -3.31
N SER A 6 8.65 -16.83 -2.23
CA SER A 6 7.76 -17.18 -1.14
C SER A 6 7.46 -15.90 -0.37
N LYS A 7 6.22 -15.42 -0.46
CA LYS A 7 5.62 -14.52 0.53
C LYS A 7 5.92 -15.16 1.89
N GLN A 8 6.68 -14.52 2.77
CA GLN A 8 6.83 -14.99 4.15
C GLN A 8 5.41 -15.14 4.71
N MET A 9 4.94 -16.38 4.84
CA MET A 9 3.55 -16.68 5.14
C MET A 9 3.35 -16.55 6.64
N GLU A 10 3.14 -15.31 7.09
CA GLU A 10 2.91 -14.92 8.48
C GLU A 10 1.89 -15.83 9.19
N PHE A 11 2.19 -16.22 10.43
CA PHE A 11 1.28 -16.99 11.28
C PHE A 11 0.40 -16.02 12.07
N VAL A 12 -0.82 -15.80 11.59
CA VAL A 12 -1.82 -14.91 12.20
C VAL A 12 -2.94 -15.74 12.82
N HIS A 13 -3.36 -15.42 14.05
CA HIS A 13 -4.55 -16.03 14.66
C HIS A 13 -5.80 -15.46 13.98
N GLU A 14 -6.39 -16.22 13.06
CA GLU A 14 -7.53 -15.76 12.25
C GLU A 14 -8.60 -16.86 12.18
N PHE A 15 -9.77 -16.58 12.74
CA PHE A 15 -10.97 -17.41 12.58
C PHE A 15 -11.70 -17.00 11.29
N GLU A 16 -11.61 -17.84 10.25
CA GLU A 16 -12.18 -17.60 8.93
C GLU A 16 -13.70 -17.86 8.88
N GLY A 17 -14.23 -18.58 9.86
CA GLY A 17 -15.67 -18.86 10.00
C GLY A 17 -15.98 -20.32 10.31
N ALA A 18 -17.23 -20.60 10.72
CA ALA A 18 -17.70 -21.92 11.11
C ALA A 18 -17.53 -22.96 9.98
N GLN A 19 -17.99 -22.66 8.76
CA GLN A 19 -17.87 -23.58 7.62
C GLN A 19 -16.43 -23.94 7.25
N VAL A 20 -15.52 -22.96 7.32
CA VAL A 20 -14.10 -23.20 7.03
C VAL A 20 -13.50 -24.06 8.13
N LEU A 21 -13.79 -23.75 9.39
CA LEU A 21 -13.32 -24.56 10.51
C LEU A 21 -13.91 -25.97 10.49
N ASP A 22 -15.19 -26.15 10.19
CA ASP A 22 -15.86 -27.45 10.07
C ASP A 22 -15.19 -28.32 9.00
N GLY A 23 -14.94 -27.76 7.81
CA GLY A 23 -14.24 -28.48 6.74
C GLY A 23 -12.80 -28.83 7.13
N LEU A 24 -12.12 -28.00 7.92
CA LEU A 24 -10.76 -28.29 8.40
C LEU A 24 -10.77 -29.33 9.55
N LEU A 25 -11.78 -29.32 10.42
CA LEU A 25 -11.98 -30.30 11.49
C LEU A 25 -12.28 -31.69 10.92
N GLU A 26 -13.18 -31.76 9.93
CA GLU A 26 -13.48 -32.99 9.19
C GLU A 26 -12.22 -33.54 8.53
N PHE A 27 -11.45 -32.68 7.86
CA PHE A 27 -10.20 -33.08 7.21
C PHE A 27 -9.15 -33.57 8.22
N ALA A 28 -9.08 -32.95 9.39
CA ALA A 28 -8.20 -33.36 10.48
C ALA A 28 -8.67 -34.63 11.21
N GLY A 29 -9.81 -35.20 10.83
CA GLY A 29 -10.41 -36.39 11.44
C GLY A 29 -10.95 -36.14 12.85
N VAL A 30 -11.29 -34.88 13.17
CA VAL A 30 -11.85 -34.49 14.46
C VAL A 30 -13.36 -34.70 14.42
N PRO A 31 -13.97 -35.43 15.38
CA PRO A 31 -15.40 -35.72 15.38
C PRO A 31 -16.27 -34.54 15.84
N HIS A 32 -15.67 -33.38 16.07
CA HIS A 32 -16.34 -32.19 16.59
C HIS A 32 -16.58 -31.18 15.47
N ASP A 33 -17.74 -30.53 15.50
CA ASP A 33 -18.04 -29.35 14.70
C ASP A 33 -17.61 -28.07 15.43
N SER A 34 -17.60 -26.95 14.72
CA SER A 34 -17.25 -25.62 15.22
C SER A 34 -18.13 -25.17 16.39
N LEU A 35 -19.39 -25.62 16.46
CA LEU A 35 -20.29 -25.43 17.60
C LEU A 35 -19.78 -26.14 18.86
N THR A 36 -19.42 -27.40 18.73
CA THR A 36 -18.89 -28.23 19.82
C THR A 36 -17.53 -27.71 20.28
N VAL A 37 -16.65 -27.34 19.33
CA VAL A 37 -15.35 -26.73 19.64
C VAL A 37 -15.52 -25.41 20.37
N LEU A 38 -16.41 -24.53 19.92
CA LEU A 38 -16.68 -23.25 20.60
C LEU A 38 -17.23 -23.47 22.01
N ALA A 39 -18.17 -24.39 22.18
CA ALA A 39 -18.73 -24.71 23.50
C ALA A 39 -17.64 -25.21 24.46
N HIS A 40 -16.78 -26.13 23.99
CA HIS A 40 -15.65 -26.64 24.75
C HIS A 40 -14.64 -25.54 25.11
N MET A 41 -14.30 -24.66 24.16
CA MET A 41 -13.41 -23.53 24.42
C MET A 41 -13.99 -22.54 25.43
N ARG A 42 -15.29 -22.22 25.35
CA ARG A 42 -15.96 -21.34 26.31
C ARG A 42 -15.96 -21.92 27.72
N GLN A 43 -16.23 -23.21 27.83
CA GLN A 43 -16.19 -23.90 29.12
C GLN A 43 -14.77 -23.91 29.69
N ALA A 44 -13.77 -24.26 28.89
CA ALA A 44 -12.39 -24.30 29.36
C ALA A 44 -11.83 -22.90 29.72
N HIS A 45 -12.27 -21.85 29.01
CA HIS A 45 -11.97 -20.48 29.38
C HIS A 45 -12.61 -20.09 30.73
N ALA A 46 -13.86 -20.48 30.97
CA ALA A 46 -14.52 -20.28 32.27
C ALA A 46 -13.82 -21.06 33.40
N GLU A 47 -13.19 -22.19 33.09
CA GLU A 47 -12.34 -22.98 33.99
C GLU A 47 -10.90 -22.43 34.14
N GLY A 48 -10.56 -21.34 33.42
CA GLY A 48 -9.24 -20.69 33.49
C GLY A 48 -8.11 -21.45 32.80
N ARG A 49 -8.42 -22.38 31.90
CA ARG A 49 -7.43 -23.21 31.19
C ARG A 49 -6.84 -22.47 29.99
N PRO A 50 -5.54 -22.59 29.70
CA PRO A 50 -4.90 -21.94 28.54
C PRO A 50 -5.14 -22.70 27.22
N SER A 51 -5.08 -21.99 26.08
CA SER A 51 -5.24 -22.58 24.74
C SER A 51 -4.30 -23.74 24.45
N SER A 52 -3.07 -23.69 24.98
CA SER A 52 -2.06 -24.73 24.85
C SER A 52 -2.48 -26.07 25.46
N GLU A 53 -3.45 -26.08 26.38
CA GLU A 53 -4.04 -27.30 26.94
C GLU A 53 -5.38 -27.63 26.28
N VAL A 54 -6.16 -26.62 25.92
CA VAL A 54 -7.51 -26.79 25.38
C VAL A 54 -7.48 -27.31 23.95
N ILE A 55 -6.65 -26.72 23.08
CA ILE A 55 -6.59 -27.10 21.67
C ILE A 55 -6.14 -28.55 21.51
N PRO A 56 -5.04 -29.03 22.12
CA PRO A 56 -4.65 -30.43 22.03
C PRO A 56 -5.71 -31.40 22.57
N SER A 57 -6.52 -30.99 23.54
CA SER A 57 -7.57 -31.85 24.11
C SER A 57 -8.77 -32.08 23.19
N LEU A 58 -8.87 -31.33 22.08
CA LEU A 58 -9.88 -31.56 21.04
C LEU A 58 -9.58 -32.81 20.19
N PHE A 59 -8.39 -33.39 20.33
CA PHE A 59 -7.92 -34.50 19.50
C PHE A 59 -7.74 -35.77 20.34
N GLU A 60 -8.39 -36.86 19.93
CA GLU A 60 -8.13 -38.18 20.52
C GLU A 60 -6.75 -38.74 20.11
N ARG A 61 -6.25 -38.30 18.95
CA ARG A 61 -4.95 -38.65 18.37
C ARG A 61 -4.36 -37.44 17.68
N GLU A 62 -3.04 -37.37 17.60
CA GLU A 62 -2.35 -36.27 16.91
C GLU A 62 -2.86 -36.11 15.46
N PRO A 63 -3.36 -34.91 15.08
CA PRO A 63 -3.92 -34.70 13.75
C PRO A 63 -2.83 -34.78 12.69
N ARG A 64 -3.12 -35.51 11.60
CA ARG A 64 -2.20 -35.67 10.47
C ARG A 64 -2.69 -34.82 9.30
N PHE A 65 -1.82 -33.95 8.79
CA PHE A 65 -2.14 -33.07 7.67
C PHE A 65 -1.34 -33.48 6.44
N GLU A 66 -1.97 -33.40 5.26
CA GLU A 66 -1.33 -33.69 3.97
C GLU A 66 -0.33 -32.61 3.56
N SER A 67 -0.49 -31.38 4.07
CA SER A 67 0.42 -30.27 3.80
C SER A 67 0.65 -29.37 5.03
N PRO A 68 1.84 -28.77 5.15
CA PRO A 68 2.13 -27.77 6.20
C PRO A 68 1.20 -26.56 6.15
N GLU A 69 0.74 -26.16 4.97
CA GLU A 69 -0.16 -25.02 4.79
C GLU A 69 -1.53 -25.28 5.39
N LEU A 70 -2.02 -26.52 5.29
CA LEU A 70 -3.29 -26.93 5.83
C LEU A 70 -3.24 -27.03 7.36
N ALA A 71 -2.16 -27.61 7.90
CA ALA A 71 -1.90 -27.62 9.34
C ALA A 71 -1.88 -26.19 9.89
N ARG A 72 -1.16 -25.28 9.21
CA ARG A 72 -1.09 -23.86 9.58
C ARG A 72 -2.48 -23.24 9.61
N ARG A 73 -3.22 -23.31 8.50
CA ARG A 73 -4.57 -22.73 8.38
C ARG A 73 -5.51 -23.26 9.47
N PHE A 74 -5.44 -24.56 9.77
CA PHE A 74 -6.22 -25.18 10.82
C PHE A 74 -5.90 -24.63 12.22
N PHE A 75 -4.63 -24.60 12.61
CA PHE A 75 -4.25 -24.06 13.91
C PHE A 75 -4.50 -22.54 14.02
N GLN A 76 -4.35 -21.78 12.93
CA GLN A 76 -4.71 -20.36 12.88
C GLN A 76 -6.19 -20.14 13.19
N ASN A 77 -7.08 -20.99 12.63
CA ASN A 77 -8.52 -20.92 12.88
C ASN A 77 -8.87 -21.29 14.33
N LEU A 78 -8.25 -22.32 14.90
CA LEU A 78 -8.49 -22.72 16.29
C LEU A 78 -8.00 -21.66 17.29
N LEU A 79 -6.82 -21.09 17.05
CA LEU A 79 -6.27 -20.03 17.89
C LEU A 79 -7.06 -18.72 17.74
N GLY A 80 -7.45 -18.36 16.51
CA GLY A 80 -8.34 -17.22 16.28
C GLY A 80 -9.71 -17.39 16.95
N LEU A 81 -10.26 -18.60 16.97
CA LEU A 81 -11.50 -18.90 17.69
C LEU A 81 -11.33 -18.76 19.21
N TRP A 82 -10.20 -19.23 19.75
CA TRP A 82 -9.86 -19.10 21.16
C TRP A 82 -9.70 -17.62 21.58
N ASP A 83 -9.05 -16.80 20.76
CA ASP A 83 -8.89 -15.37 21.03
C ASP A 83 -10.24 -14.66 21.11
N LEU A 84 -11.18 -15.01 20.22
CA LEU A 84 -12.55 -14.47 20.30
C LEU A 84 -13.30 -14.89 21.57
N VAL A 85 -13.02 -16.08 22.10
CA VAL A 85 -13.57 -16.55 23.39
C VAL A 85 -12.96 -15.78 24.56
N GLN A 86 -11.65 -15.54 24.55
CA GLN A 86 -10.93 -14.76 25.56
C GLN A 86 -11.41 -13.31 25.63
N GLU A 87 -11.69 -12.70 24.47
CA GLU A 87 -12.26 -11.35 24.38
C GLU A 87 -13.70 -11.25 24.91
N GLY A 88 -14.33 -12.38 25.27
CA GLY A 88 -15.70 -12.44 25.78
C GLY A 88 -16.75 -12.06 24.73
N LYS A 89 -16.38 -12.02 23.45
CA LYS A 89 -17.28 -11.63 22.36
C LYS A 89 -18.22 -12.78 22.01
N GLN A 90 -19.45 -12.45 21.63
CA GLN A 90 -20.37 -13.43 21.05
C GLN A 90 -19.81 -13.89 19.69
N VAL A 91 -19.14 -15.04 19.69
CA VAL A 91 -18.81 -15.77 18.45
C VAL A 91 -20.12 -16.20 17.79
N ARG A 92 -20.39 -15.63 16.60
CA ARG A 92 -21.50 -16.03 15.75
C ARG A 92 -21.03 -17.17 14.85
N LEU A 93 -21.70 -18.31 14.96
CA LEU A 93 -21.44 -19.49 14.14
C LEU A 93 -22.42 -19.64 12.97
N GLU A 94 -23.51 -18.87 12.97
CA GLU A 94 -24.44 -18.80 11.84
C GLU A 94 -23.98 -17.77 10.80
N ASP A 95 -24.25 -18.04 9.51
CA ASP A 95 -24.13 -17.11 8.38
C ASP A 95 -25.15 -15.95 8.47
N GLY A 96 -25.21 -15.29 9.63
CA GLY A 96 -25.86 -14.00 9.77
C GLY A 96 -25.00 -12.91 9.12
N PRO A 97 -25.59 -11.80 8.65
CA PRO A 97 -24.85 -10.71 8.03
C PRO A 97 -23.70 -10.29 8.95
N ARG A 98 -22.48 -10.48 8.43
CA ARG A 98 -21.23 -10.04 9.06
C ARG A 98 -21.44 -8.60 9.53
N PRO A 99 -21.16 -8.24 10.79
CA PRO A 99 -21.08 -6.83 11.14
C PRO A 99 -20.12 -6.18 10.12
N PRO A 100 -20.52 -5.08 9.45
CA PRO A 100 -19.70 -4.51 8.40
C PRO A 100 -18.30 -4.34 8.97
N ARG A 101 -17.29 -4.90 8.27
CA ARG A 101 -15.87 -4.66 8.60
C ARG A 101 -15.77 -3.18 8.93
N PRO A 102 -15.13 -2.77 10.05
CA PRO A 102 -14.89 -1.35 10.28
C PRO A 102 -14.30 -0.82 8.99
N LYS A 103 -15.05 0.05 8.31
CA LYS A 103 -14.65 0.55 6.99
C LYS A 103 -13.27 1.13 7.22
N LYS A 104 -12.26 0.65 6.48
CA LYS A 104 -10.95 1.32 6.46
C LYS A 104 -11.28 2.79 6.26
N GLN A 105 -10.92 3.62 7.26
CA GLN A 105 -11.10 5.05 7.12
C GLN A 105 -10.25 5.41 5.91
N LYS A 106 -10.94 5.80 4.84
CA LYS A 106 -10.25 6.24 3.64
C LYS A 106 -9.52 7.52 4.01
N GLU A 107 -8.28 7.63 3.58
CA GLU A 107 -7.60 8.91 3.69
C GLU A 107 -8.42 9.95 2.91
N GLU A 108 -8.69 11.07 3.57
CA GLU A 108 -9.37 12.18 2.91
C GLU A 108 -8.37 12.93 2.01
N PRO A 109 -8.83 13.52 0.89
CA PRO A 109 -7.94 14.34 0.07
C PRO A 109 -7.37 15.49 0.92
N PRO A 110 -6.09 15.86 0.72
CA PRO A 110 -5.46 16.91 1.50
C PRO A 110 -6.15 18.26 1.29
N ALA A 111 -6.08 19.13 2.29
CA ALA A 111 -6.56 20.50 2.15
C ALA A 111 -5.77 21.24 1.06
N VAL A 112 -6.45 22.04 0.25
CA VAL A 112 -5.81 22.77 -0.86
C VAL A 112 -4.83 23.81 -0.31
N PHE A 113 -3.64 23.93 -0.92
CA PHE A 113 -2.63 24.92 -0.50
C PHE A 113 -2.80 26.27 -1.22
N ALA A 114 -3.55 26.33 -2.33
CA ALA A 114 -3.77 27.57 -3.08
C ALA A 114 -4.46 28.64 -2.22
N PRO A 115 -4.06 29.93 -2.32
CA PRO A 115 -3.11 30.50 -3.27
C PRO A 115 -1.63 30.49 -2.82
N GLY A 116 -1.30 29.78 -1.73
CA GLY A 116 0.05 29.71 -1.17
C GLY A 116 0.92 28.61 -1.78
N GLU A 117 1.79 28.06 -0.94
CA GLU A 117 2.71 26.97 -1.27
C GLU A 117 2.41 25.74 -0.40
N PRO A 118 2.64 24.52 -0.91
CA PRO A 118 2.52 23.32 -0.10
C PRO A 118 3.60 23.31 1.00
N ASP A 119 3.20 22.93 2.20
CA ASP A 119 4.11 22.58 3.29
C ASP A 119 4.33 21.06 3.36
N THR A 120 5.18 20.62 4.29
CA THR A 120 5.47 19.20 4.50
C THR A 120 4.21 18.41 4.86
N ALA A 121 3.29 18.99 5.64
CA ALA A 121 2.06 18.32 6.06
C ALA A 121 1.14 18.04 4.87
N PHE A 122 1.03 18.99 3.93
CA PHE A 122 0.32 18.79 2.68
C PHE A 122 0.92 17.66 1.84
N VAL A 123 2.25 17.67 1.66
CA VAL A 123 2.95 16.66 0.84
C VAL A 123 2.75 15.25 1.40
N GLU A 124 2.91 15.09 2.71
CA GLU A 124 2.65 13.83 3.43
C GLU A 124 1.20 13.36 3.26
N ALA A 125 0.23 14.24 3.45
CA ALA A 125 -1.18 13.90 3.30
C ALA A 125 -1.53 13.55 1.84
N ALA A 126 -0.95 14.25 0.87
CA ALA A 126 -1.13 13.96 -0.55
C ALA A 126 -0.54 12.59 -0.92
N TRP A 127 0.67 12.28 -0.45
CA TRP A 127 1.30 10.97 -0.66
C TRP A 127 0.44 9.83 -0.07
N ARG A 128 0.02 9.93 1.21
CA ARG A 128 -0.86 8.92 1.83
C ARG A 128 -2.19 8.75 1.11
N TYR A 129 -2.78 9.85 0.65
CA TYR A 129 -4.01 9.81 -0.12
C TYR A 129 -3.83 9.06 -1.45
N LEU A 130 -2.70 9.26 -2.14
CA LEU A 130 -2.37 8.55 -3.38
C LEU A 130 -2.11 7.05 -3.16
N GLU A 131 -1.55 6.67 -2.01
CA GLU A 131 -1.39 5.26 -1.65
C GLU A 131 -2.72 4.57 -1.32
N ASP A 132 -3.64 5.27 -0.63
CA ASP A 132 -4.89 4.68 -0.15
C ASP A 132 -6.00 4.63 -1.21
N ASP A 133 -6.14 5.66 -2.06
CA ASP A 133 -7.19 5.74 -3.08
C ASP A 133 -6.68 5.45 -4.50
N GLU A 134 -6.65 4.17 -4.86
CA GLU A 134 -6.24 3.69 -6.18
C GLU A 134 -7.03 4.37 -7.32
N LYS A 135 -8.33 4.63 -7.14
CA LYS A 135 -9.15 5.27 -8.19
C LYS A 135 -8.74 6.70 -8.41
N ALA A 136 -8.48 7.44 -7.33
CA ALA A 136 -7.98 8.80 -7.42
C ALA A 136 -6.60 8.83 -8.07
N ARG A 137 -5.71 7.91 -7.69
CA ARG A 137 -4.38 7.73 -8.29
C ARG A 137 -4.47 7.47 -9.80
N THR A 138 -5.31 6.53 -10.25
CA THR A 138 -5.52 6.25 -11.68
C THR A 138 -6.01 7.48 -12.44
N ARG A 139 -7.00 8.20 -11.89
CA ARG A 139 -7.51 9.43 -12.54
C ARG A 139 -6.43 10.51 -12.67
N LEU A 140 -5.60 10.67 -11.65
CA LEU A 140 -4.49 11.62 -11.66
C LEU A 140 -3.37 11.18 -12.62
N HIS A 141 -3.12 9.87 -12.71
CA HIS A 141 -2.18 9.31 -13.68
C HIS A 141 -2.68 9.55 -15.11
N ASP A 142 -3.95 9.27 -15.41
CA ASP A 142 -4.53 9.58 -16.72
C ASP A 142 -4.45 11.07 -17.04
N SER A 143 -4.65 11.95 -16.04
CA SER A 143 -4.46 13.39 -16.20
C SER A 143 -3.01 13.75 -16.55
N PHE A 144 -2.05 13.13 -15.88
CA PHE A 144 -0.61 13.30 -16.14
C PHE A 144 -0.27 12.89 -17.57
N GLU A 145 -0.62 11.68 -17.98
CA GLU A 145 -0.35 11.15 -19.32
C GLU A 145 -0.96 12.02 -20.42
N ASN A 146 -2.19 12.49 -20.22
CA ASN A 146 -2.90 13.26 -21.24
C ASN A 146 -2.44 14.72 -21.35
N ARG A 147 -1.95 15.33 -20.26
CA ARG A 147 -1.60 16.76 -20.23
C ARG A 147 -0.11 16.99 -20.39
N GLN A 148 0.73 16.05 -19.99
CA GLN A 148 2.18 16.23 -19.89
C GLN A 148 2.94 15.55 -21.03
N ASP A 149 2.32 15.42 -22.22
CA ASP A 149 2.91 14.83 -23.43
C ASP A 149 4.32 15.36 -23.74
N ALA A 150 4.51 16.69 -23.70
CA ALA A 150 5.83 17.29 -23.94
C ALA A 150 6.87 16.95 -22.85
N LEU A 151 6.46 16.85 -21.58
CA LEU A 151 7.35 16.43 -20.50
C LEU A 151 7.75 14.96 -20.65
N LEU A 152 6.79 14.10 -20.98
CA LEU A 152 7.03 12.68 -21.23
C LEU A 152 7.93 12.48 -22.46
N GLY A 153 7.70 13.23 -23.53
CA GLY A 153 8.54 13.17 -24.73
C GLY A 153 9.99 13.61 -24.47
N GLU A 154 10.22 14.62 -23.61
CA GLU A 154 11.58 15.01 -23.23
C GLU A 154 12.23 13.98 -22.29
N LEU A 155 11.47 13.28 -21.43
CA LEU A 155 11.98 12.13 -20.66
C LEU A 155 12.38 10.97 -21.57
N ASP A 156 11.55 10.62 -22.56
CA ASP A 156 11.82 9.57 -23.54
C ASP A 156 13.09 9.91 -24.35
N ALA A 157 13.21 11.15 -24.79
CA ALA A 157 14.36 11.65 -25.55
C ALA A 157 15.65 11.75 -24.72
N ALA A 158 15.54 11.72 -23.38
CA ALA A 158 16.69 11.85 -22.51
C ALA A 158 17.66 10.66 -22.57
N GLY A 159 17.23 9.50 -23.09
CA GLY A 159 18.08 8.31 -23.23
C GLY A 159 18.55 7.76 -21.87
N LEU A 160 17.62 7.65 -20.93
CA LEU A 160 17.79 6.94 -19.66
C LEU A 160 17.67 5.42 -19.89
N THR A 161 18.12 4.62 -18.93
CA THR A 161 17.75 3.20 -18.83
C THR A 161 16.26 3.05 -18.53
N ASP A 162 15.73 1.84 -18.64
CA ASP A 162 14.34 1.55 -18.30
C ASP A 162 14.07 1.86 -16.82
N GLU A 163 15.00 1.54 -15.93
CA GLU A 163 14.93 1.86 -14.51
C GLU A 163 14.98 3.37 -14.25
N GLY A 164 15.96 4.07 -14.85
CA GLY A 164 16.08 5.53 -14.71
C GLY A 164 14.86 6.27 -15.23
N TYR A 165 14.31 5.83 -16.36
CA TYR A 165 13.07 6.34 -16.92
C TYR A 165 11.88 6.09 -16.00
N ALA A 166 11.72 4.86 -15.50
CA ALA A 166 10.61 4.49 -14.62
C ALA A 166 10.61 5.35 -13.35
N VAL A 167 11.77 5.54 -12.72
CA VAL A 167 11.93 6.40 -11.53
C VAL A 167 11.58 7.85 -11.86
N ALA A 168 12.15 8.42 -12.92
CA ALA A 168 11.89 9.80 -13.32
C ALA A 168 10.40 10.05 -13.61
N ARG A 169 9.79 9.16 -14.39
CA ARG A 169 8.38 9.24 -14.78
C ARG A 169 7.46 9.09 -13.57
N HIS A 170 7.74 8.12 -12.70
CA HIS A 170 6.94 7.90 -11.48
C HIS A 170 6.98 9.12 -10.56
N LEU A 171 8.17 9.65 -10.27
CA LEU A 171 8.32 10.81 -9.39
C LEU A 171 7.68 12.08 -9.97
N LEU A 172 7.80 12.32 -11.29
CA LEU A 172 7.14 13.45 -11.93
C LEU A 172 5.61 13.31 -11.95
N PHE A 173 5.09 12.09 -12.05
CA PHE A 173 3.67 11.82 -11.88
C PHE A 173 3.21 12.20 -10.46
N GLU A 174 3.91 11.76 -9.42
CA GLU A 174 3.52 12.05 -8.03
C GLU A 174 3.54 13.55 -7.75
N LEU A 175 4.58 14.25 -8.19
CA LEU A 175 4.67 15.70 -8.09
C LEU A 175 3.54 16.41 -8.84
N HIS A 176 3.18 15.96 -10.05
CA HIS A 176 2.01 16.46 -10.77
C HIS A 176 0.72 16.21 -9.98
N ALA A 177 0.54 15.01 -9.42
CA ALA A 177 -0.64 14.63 -8.66
C ALA A 177 -0.80 15.48 -7.39
N MET A 178 0.28 15.72 -6.65
CA MET A 178 0.30 16.62 -5.49
C MET A 178 -0.13 18.04 -5.88
N LEU A 179 0.34 18.55 -7.02
CA LEU A 179 -0.06 19.87 -7.52
C LEU A 179 -1.53 19.92 -7.95
N GLU A 180 -2.07 18.88 -8.61
CA GLU A 180 -3.49 18.79 -8.97
C GLU A 180 -4.38 18.72 -7.73
N LEU A 181 -3.94 18.04 -6.67
CA LEU A 181 -4.68 17.96 -5.40
C LEU A 181 -4.71 19.30 -4.65
N GLY A 182 -3.59 20.02 -4.65
CA GLY A 182 -3.45 21.24 -3.86
C GLY A 182 -3.77 22.54 -4.60
N TRP A 183 -3.91 22.51 -5.93
CA TRP A 183 -4.22 23.67 -6.77
C TRP A 183 -5.57 23.47 -7.49
N PRO A 184 -6.69 24.03 -7.00
CA PRO A 184 -8.03 23.77 -7.53
C PRO A 184 -8.23 24.08 -9.02
N ARG A 185 -7.46 25.03 -9.56
CA ARG A 185 -7.50 25.37 -10.99
C ARG A 185 -6.79 24.33 -11.87
N GLY A 186 -6.03 23.43 -11.27
CA GLY A 186 -5.22 22.38 -11.91
C GLY A 186 -3.90 22.89 -12.50
N VAL A 187 -3.18 21.95 -13.09
CA VAL A 187 -1.91 22.17 -13.81
C VAL A 187 -2.18 22.10 -15.31
N ALA A 188 -1.60 23.03 -16.08
CA ALA A 188 -1.61 22.98 -17.54
C ALA A 188 -0.55 22.00 -18.06
N GLY A 189 -0.56 21.71 -19.36
CA GLY A 189 0.53 20.98 -19.98
C GLY A 189 1.81 21.82 -19.94
N VAL A 190 2.92 21.19 -19.56
CA VAL A 190 4.24 21.83 -19.57
C VAL A 190 4.66 22.07 -21.02
N PRO A 191 5.03 23.30 -21.40
CA PRO A 191 5.50 23.56 -22.74
C PRO A 191 6.99 23.18 -22.90
N PRO A 192 7.45 22.74 -24.08
CA PRO A 192 8.83 22.26 -24.28
C PRO A 192 9.92 23.26 -23.86
N GLU A 193 9.68 24.56 -24.05
CA GLU A 193 10.61 25.63 -23.66
C GLU A 193 10.87 25.70 -22.15
N ALA A 194 9.90 25.29 -21.32
CA ALA A 194 10.05 25.27 -19.87
C ALA A 194 10.99 24.14 -19.39
N LEU A 195 11.24 23.14 -20.24
CA LEU A 195 12.12 22.00 -19.96
C LEU A 195 13.55 22.23 -20.45
N ARG A 196 13.74 23.13 -21.42
CA ARG A 196 15.04 23.43 -22.06
C ARG A 196 15.84 24.53 -21.36
N GLY A 197 15.56 24.79 -20.08
CA GLY A 197 16.25 25.80 -19.27
C GLY A 197 17.74 25.53 -19.19
N SER A 198 18.50 26.09 -20.14
CA SER A 198 19.94 26.04 -20.20
C SER A 198 20.52 27.04 -19.20
N GLY A 199 20.92 26.56 -18.02
CA GLY A 199 21.95 27.21 -17.20
C GLY A 199 21.62 28.59 -16.59
N THR A 200 20.36 29.01 -16.53
CA THR A 200 19.97 30.21 -15.76
C THR A 200 18.78 29.85 -14.87
N GLU A 201 19.00 29.95 -13.55
CA GLU A 201 18.11 29.67 -12.42
C GLU A 201 16.71 29.15 -12.78
N LEU A 202 16.48 27.85 -12.56
CA LEU A 202 15.14 27.29 -12.52
C LEU A 202 14.29 28.12 -11.54
N PRO A 203 13.03 28.44 -11.86
CA PRO A 203 12.18 29.21 -10.96
C PRO A 203 12.10 28.52 -9.59
N PRO A 204 12.12 29.28 -8.49
CA PRO A 204 12.09 28.69 -7.15
C PRO A 204 10.84 27.84 -6.99
N VAL A 205 11.05 26.59 -6.59
CA VAL A 205 10.00 25.63 -6.24
C VAL A 205 9.84 25.58 -4.72
N PRO A 206 8.66 25.22 -4.20
CA PRO A 206 8.45 25.07 -2.77
C PRO A 206 9.41 24.07 -2.16
N THR A 207 9.95 24.41 -1.00
CA THR A 207 10.93 23.57 -0.30
C THR A 207 10.37 22.18 0.01
N ALA A 208 9.08 22.06 0.36
CA ALA A 208 8.46 20.77 0.67
C ALA A 208 8.46 19.80 -0.53
N LEU A 209 8.14 20.29 -1.74
CA LEU A 209 8.17 19.47 -2.95
C LEU A 209 9.59 19.11 -3.38
N ALA A 210 10.54 20.04 -3.21
CA ALA A 210 11.94 19.77 -3.49
C ALA A 210 12.53 18.72 -2.54
N ALA A 211 12.20 18.81 -1.25
CA ALA A 211 12.62 17.83 -0.24
C ALA A 211 12.07 16.44 -0.54
N TYR A 212 10.78 16.32 -0.87
CA TYR A 212 10.17 15.06 -1.28
C TYR A 212 10.87 14.44 -2.49
N ALA A 213 11.14 15.24 -3.53
CA ALA A 213 11.85 14.75 -4.71
C ALA A 213 13.28 14.30 -4.40
N ASP A 214 14.02 15.04 -3.56
CA ASP A 214 15.38 14.66 -3.18
C ASP A 214 15.40 13.40 -2.29
N GLU A 215 14.40 13.17 -1.43
CA GLU A 215 14.22 11.95 -0.64
C GLU A 215 13.89 10.74 -1.52
N ALA A 216 12.89 10.85 -2.40
CA ALA A 216 12.55 9.76 -3.34
C ALA A 216 13.72 9.37 -4.25
N LEU A 217 14.53 10.34 -4.68
CA LEU A 217 15.75 10.07 -5.45
C LEU A 217 16.85 9.41 -4.62
N PHE A 218 16.94 9.75 -3.33
CA PHE A 218 17.87 9.09 -2.41
C PHE A 218 17.46 7.63 -2.18
N GLU A 219 16.17 7.34 -2.02
CA GLU A 219 15.66 5.98 -1.91
C GLU A 219 15.95 5.16 -3.18
N ALA A 220 15.74 5.72 -4.37
CA ALA A 220 16.04 5.05 -5.64
C ALA A 220 17.54 4.76 -5.84
N GLU A 221 18.44 5.55 -5.26
CA GLU A 221 19.89 5.28 -5.26
C GLU A 221 20.24 4.07 -4.38
N HIS A 222 19.51 3.86 -3.30
CA HIS A 222 19.77 2.85 -2.28
C HIS A 222 18.82 1.64 -2.37
N ASP A 223 18.09 1.51 -3.48
CA ASP A 223 17.20 0.38 -3.74
C ASP A 223 17.98 -0.94 -3.73
N GLU A 224 17.51 -1.92 -2.94
CA GLU A 224 18.21 -3.19 -2.75
C GLU A 224 18.11 -4.13 -3.96
N GLU A 225 17.08 -3.97 -4.80
CA GLU A 225 16.79 -4.83 -5.95
C GLU A 225 17.34 -4.24 -7.26
N HIS A 226 17.18 -2.92 -7.43
CA HIS A 226 17.45 -2.19 -8.66
C HIS A 226 18.05 -0.79 -8.40
N PRO A 227 19.23 -0.69 -7.77
CA PRO A 227 19.85 0.61 -7.49
C PRO A 227 20.23 1.34 -8.78
N LEU A 228 19.94 2.63 -8.85
CA LEU A 228 20.38 3.47 -9.96
C LEU A 228 21.89 3.74 -9.88
N ALA A 229 22.59 3.65 -11.01
CA ALA A 229 23.99 4.03 -11.09
C ALA A 229 24.16 5.55 -10.80
N PRO A 230 25.21 6.00 -10.08
CA PRO A 230 25.35 7.42 -9.70
C PRO A 230 25.34 8.41 -10.88
N GLU A 231 25.90 8.02 -12.03
CA GLU A 231 25.89 8.83 -13.26
C GLU A 231 24.48 8.99 -13.82
N GLU A 232 23.68 7.92 -13.78
CA GLU A 232 22.29 7.95 -14.20
C GLU A 232 21.43 8.72 -13.21
N LEU A 233 21.61 8.52 -11.91
CA LEU A 233 20.92 9.27 -10.87
C LEU A 233 21.13 10.78 -11.02
N THR A 234 22.33 11.21 -11.41
CA THR A 234 22.61 12.63 -11.68
C THR A 234 21.74 13.17 -12.82
N ARG A 235 21.58 12.39 -13.90
CA ARG A 235 20.71 12.75 -15.05
C ARG A 235 19.25 12.76 -14.64
N VAL A 236 18.79 11.72 -13.94
CA VAL A 236 17.42 11.61 -13.41
C VAL A 236 17.11 12.78 -12.48
N ARG A 237 18.01 13.13 -11.55
CA ARG A 237 17.87 14.27 -10.63
C ARG A 237 17.73 15.58 -11.39
N SER A 238 18.53 15.80 -12.43
CA SER A 238 18.44 17.01 -13.25
C SER A 238 17.09 17.11 -13.98
N LEU A 239 16.60 15.99 -14.52
CA LEU A 239 15.32 15.94 -15.23
C LEU A 239 14.15 16.14 -14.29
N VAL A 240 14.15 15.49 -13.12
CA VAL A 240 13.11 15.64 -12.10
C VAL A 240 13.07 17.08 -11.57
N LYS A 241 14.23 17.71 -11.30
CA LYS A 241 14.27 19.11 -10.85
C LYS A 241 13.73 20.07 -11.90
N SER A 242 14.11 19.88 -13.16
CA SER A 242 13.61 20.69 -14.28
C SER A 242 12.11 20.48 -14.51
N GLY A 243 11.66 19.22 -14.48
CA GLY A 243 10.25 18.85 -14.62
C GLY A 243 9.39 19.38 -13.47
N LEU A 244 9.86 19.32 -12.22
CA LEU A 244 9.17 19.90 -11.07
C LEU A 244 9.04 21.42 -11.20
N ALA A 245 10.11 22.12 -11.60
CA ALA A 245 10.06 23.56 -11.83
C ALA A 245 9.07 23.94 -12.94
N ALA A 246 9.05 23.16 -14.03
CA ALA A 246 8.13 23.36 -15.13
C ALA A 246 6.67 23.08 -14.74
N LEU A 247 6.39 21.98 -14.04
CA LEU A 247 5.08 21.65 -13.48
C LEU A 247 4.60 22.73 -12.50
N TRP A 248 5.49 23.17 -11.62
CA TRP A 248 5.20 24.27 -10.70
C TRP A 248 4.80 25.50 -11.48
N GLY A 249 5.57 25.90 -12.50
CA GLY A 249 5.29 27.02 -13.40
C GLY A 249 3.95 26.93 -14.12
N ALA A 250 3.55 25.72 -14.53
CA ALA A 250 2.36 25.45 -15.32
C ALA A 250 1.01 25.48 -14.56
N ARG A 251 0.97 25.78 -13.25
CA ARG A 251 -0.32 25.88 -12.54
C ARG A 251 -1.21 26.97 -13.15
N LYS A 252 -2.50 26.66 -13.32
CA LYS A 252 -3.43 27.52 -14.05
C LYS A 252 -3.85 28.74 -13.24
N GLY A 253 -3.88 29.89 -13.91
CA GLY A 253 -4.42 31.14 -13.37
C GLY A 253 -3.67 31.65 -12.14
N LYS A 254 -2.36 31.43 -12.10
CA LYS A 254 -1.43 32.15 -11.23
C LYS A 254 -1.32 33.62 -11.60
#